data_AF-A0A3A2ZIS9-F1
#
_entry.id   AF-A0A3A2ZIS9-F1
#
_cell.length_a   1.000
_cell.length_b   1.000
_cell.length_c   1.000
_cell.angle_alpha   90.00
_cell.angle_beta   90.00
_cell.angle_gamma   90.00
#
_symmetry.space_group_name_H-M   'P 1'
#
loop_
_entity.id
_entity.type
_entity.pdbx_description
1 polymer ?
#
loop_
_entity_poly.entity_id
_entity_poly.type
_entity_poly.pdbx_seq_one_letter_code
_entity_poly.pdbx_strand_id
1 'polypeptide(L)'
;MHEQIPPSRLKPFHSFAKLTPKNSFFKTLTNQPVTLELKNDIRIRGTLKSVDQYLNIKLDDVDVLDLDKYPHLSSVKNMFIRGSVVRYVVLPRSEVDVGLLEDATRRGEFGYWLWLWLWLLTLVLVLEREMRKLR
;
A
#
# COMPACT_ATOMS: atom_id res chain seq x y z
N MET A 1 -44.65 11.38 34.53
CA MET A 1 -44.13 10.05 34.85
C MET A 1 -43.39 9.59 33.60
N HIS A 2 -42.07 9.72 33.59
CA HIS A 2 -41.24 9.50 32.40
C HIS A 2 -41.07 8.00 32.14
N GLU A 3 -41.60 7.55 31.01
CA GLU A 3 -41.50 6.16 30.55
C GLU A 3 -40.11 5.95 29.93
N GLN A 4 -39.23 5.27 30.66
CA GLN A 4 -37.90 4.88 30.18
C GLN A 4 -38.03 3.66 29.26
N ILE A 5 -37.52 3.78 28.04
CA ILE A 5 -37.46 2.73 27.03
C ILE A 5 -36.37 1.70 27.44
N PRO A 6 -36.61 0.37 27.35
CA PRO A 6 -35.65 -0.64 27.83
C PRO A 6 -34.36 -0.72 27.01
N PRO A 7 -33.21 -1.08 27.63
CA PRO A 7 -31.87 -0.95 27.04
C PRO A 7 -31.47 -2.07 26.05
N SER A 8 -32.43 -2.71 25.36
CA SER A 8 -32.15 -3.83 24.45
C SER A 8 -32.16 -3.46 22.96
N ARG A 9 -32.18 -2.16 22.61
CA ARG A 9 -32.16 -1.70 21.21
C ARG A 9 -31.21 -0.53 20.95
N LEU A 10 -30.00 -0.61 21.48
CA LEU A 10 -28.87 0.15 20.95
C LEU A 10 -27.88 -0.86 20.40
N LYS A 11 -28.08 -1.26 19.13
CA LYS A 11 -26.96 -1.80 18.37
C LYS A 11 -25.93 -0.68 18.35
N PRO A 12 -24.67 -0.88 18.79
CA PRO A 12 -23.66 0.14 18.63
C PRO A 12 -23.67 0.49 17.15
N PHE A 13 -23.94 1.76 16.86
CA PHE A 13 -23.74 2.33 15.54
C PHE A 13 -22.39 1.82 15.09
N HIS A 14 -22.41 0.96 14.07
CA HIS A 14 -21.21 0.64 13.33
C HIS A 14 -20.60 1.98 13.00
N SER A 15 -19.53 2.33 13.70
CA SER A 15 -18.60 3.31 13.23
C SER A 15 -18.27 2.84 11.83
N PHE A 16 -18.83 3.55 10.84
CA PHE A 16 -18.35 3.56 9.48
C PHE A 16 -16.91 4.09 9.58
N ALA A 17 -16.01 3.24 10.07
CA ALA A 17 -14.61 3.36 9.85
C ALA A 17 -14.51 3.37 8.33
N LYS A 18 -14.25 4.56 7.80
CA LYS A 18 -13.98 4.84 6.42
C LYS A 18 -13.04 3.75 5.91
N LEU A 19 -13.60 2.77 5.21
CA LEU A 19 -12.85 1.81 4.41
C LEU A 19 -12.23 2.64 3.27
N THR A 20 -11.07 3.23 3.53
CA THR A 20 -10.16 3.68 2.48
C THR A 20 -9.32 2.47 2.11
N PRO A 21 -9.66 1.73 1.04
CA PRO A 21 -9.25 0.34 0.97
C PRO A 21 -7.83 0.14 0.42
N LYS A 22 -7.23 1.20 -0.14
CA LYS A 22 -5.88 1.15 -0.74
C LYS A 22 -4.71 1.11 0.26
N ASN A 23 -4.92 1.48 1.53
CA ASN A 23 -3.82 1.67 2.50
C ASN A 23 -3.88 0.72 3.71
N SER A 24 -4.72 -0.32 3.69
CA SER A 24 -4.89 -1.21 4.86
C SER A 24 -3.72 -2.17 5.03
N PHE A 25 -3.26 -2.79 3.94
CA PHE A 25 -2.24 -3.84 3.98
C PHE A 25 -0.90 -3.38 4.58
N PHE A 26 -0.37 -2.23 4.13
CA PHE A 26 0.88 -1.71 4.72
C PHE A 26 0.71 -1.21 6.15
N LYS A 27 -0.52 -0.92 6.60
CA LYS A 27 -0.80 -0.60 8.00
C LYS A 27 -0.78 -1.83 8.90
N THR A 28 -1.20 -3.00 8.40
CA THR A 28 -1.11 -4.26 9.17
C THR A 28 0.34 -4.69 9.40
N LEU A 29 1.26 -4.28 8.52
CA LEU A 29 2.69 -4.55 8.61
C LEU A 29 3.46 -3.53 9.47
N THR A 30 2.76 -2.61 10.15
CA THR A 30 3.43 -1.64 11.03
C THR A 30 4.09 -2.33 12.22
N ASN A 31 5.27 -1.83 12.59
CA ASN A 31 6.20 -2.36 13.58
C ASN A 31 6.84 -3.71 13.22
N GLN A 32 6.76 -4.14 11.96
CA GLN A 32 7.44 -5.34 11.48
C GLN A 32 8.77 -5.01 10.79
N PRO A 33 9.76 -5.91 10.84
CA PRO A 33 11.00 -5.76 10.10
C PRO A 33 10.76 -5.99 8.61
N VAL A 34 11.17 -5.02 7.80
CA VAL A 34 11.04 -5.05 6.34
C VAL A 34 12.38 -4.75 5.69
N THR A 35 12.59 -5.27 4.49
CA THR A 35 13.77 -4.93 3.68
C THR A 35 13.31 -4.21 2.42
N LEU A 36 13.85 -3.02 2.19
CA LEU A 36 13.56 -2.19 1.02
C LEU A 36 14.72 -2.27 0.05
N GLU A 37 14.40 -2.49 -1.22
CA GLU A 37 15.32 -2.29 -2.33
C GLU A 37 14.91 -1.05 -3.11
N LEU A 38 15.83 -0.09 -3.20
CA LEU A 38 15.63 1.16 -3.91
C LEU A 38 16.02 1.03 -5.39
N LYS A 39 15.56 1.96 -6.23
CA LYS A 39 15.88 1.99 -7.67
C LYS A 39 17.37 2.17 -7.99
N ASN A 40 18.16 2.64 -7.04
CA ASN A 40 19.61 2.75 -7.12
C ASN A 40 20.34 1.52 -6.55
N ASP A 41 19.62 0.39 -6.41
CA ASP A 41 20.13 -0.89 -5.91
C ASP A 41 20.60 -0.87 -4.44
N ILE A 42 20.31 0.20 -3.70
CA ILE A 42 20.58 0.27 -2.26
C ILE A 42 19.54 -0.58 -1.53
N ARG A 43 20.04 -1.45 -0.64
CA ARG A 43 19.21 -2.29 0.23
C ARG A 43 19.24 -1.83 1.67
N ILE A 44 18.06 -1.64 2.23
CA ILE A 44 17.86 -1.06 3.54
C ILE A 44 16.95 -1.97 4.33
N ARG A 45 17.42 -2.47 5.47
CA ARG A 45 16.60 -3.19 6.44
C ARG A 45 16.17 -2.23 7.53
N GLY A 46 14.94 -2.35 8.02
CA GLY A 46 14.48 -1.55 9.15
C GLY A 46 13.08 -1.92 9.61
N THR A 47 12.62 -1.30 10.69
CA THR A 47 11.29 -1.53 11.24
C THR A 47 10.29 -0.54 10.64
N LEU A 48 9.21 -1.06 10.04
CA LEU A 48 8.21 -0.21 9.38
C LEU A 48 7.40 0.59 10.41
N LYS A 49 7.58 1.91 10.48
CA LYS A 49 6.85 2.73 11.44
C LYS A 49 5.50 3.20 10.93
N SER A 50 5.46 3.67 9.69
CA SER A 50 4.24 4.19 9.06
C SER A 50 4.36 4.22 7.55
N VAL A 51 3.23 4.08 6.86
CA VAL A 51 3.11 4.22 5.40
C VAL A 51 1.97 5.17 5.06
N ASP A 52 2.20 6.07 4.10
CA ASP A 52 1.18 7.00 3.62
C ASP A 52 0.50 6.52 2.32
N GLN A 53 -0.43 7.34 1.79
CA GLN A 53 -1.16 7.03 0.55
C GLN A 53 -0.31 7.08 -0.73
N TYR A 54 0.86 7.71 -0.67
CA TYR A 54 1.82 7.76 -1.77
C TYR A 54 2.89 6.67 -1.62
N LEU A 55 2.67 5.73 -0.68
CA LEU A 55 3.62 4.69 -0.30
C LEU A 55 4.96 5.26 0.17
N ASN A 56 4.97 6.48 0.73
CA ASN A 56 6.12 6.96 1.46
C ASN A 56 6.23 6.17 2.77
N ILE A 57 7.43 5.69 3.03
CA ILE A 57 7.71 4.74 4.11
C ILE A 57 8.60 5.43 5.13
N LYS A 58 8.19 5.36 6.40
CA LYS A 58 9.04 5.72 7.53
C LYS A 58 9.57 4.44 8.18
N LEU A 59 10.88 4.32 8.27
CA LEU A 59 11.59 3.25 8.95
C LEU A 59 12.27 3.78 10.21
N ASP A 60 12.21 2.98 11.28
CA ASP A 60 13.01 3.14 12.49
C ASP A 60 14.01 1.97 12.60
N ASP A 61 15.11 2.18 13.32
CA ASP A 61 16.21 1.21 13.51
C ASP A 61 16.73 0.63 12.19
N VAL A 62 17.21 1.54 11.34
CA VAL A 62 17.63 1.25 9.97
C VAL A 62 19.06 0.72 9.90
N ASP A 63 19.24 -0.33 9.11
CA ASP A 63 20.51 -1.02 8.86
C ASP A 63 20.71 -1.16 7.35
N VAL A 64 21.81 -0.59 6.82
CA VAL A 64 22.10 -0.57 5.38
C VAL A 64 22.98 -1.76 5.05
N LEU A 65 22.50 -2.68 4.21
CA LEU A 65 23.19 -3.94 3.95
C LEU A 65 24.53 -3.74 3.21
N ASP A 66 24.64 -2.71 2.38
CA ASP A 66 25.84 -2.37 1.60
C ASP A 66 26.61 -1.17 2.21
N LEU A 67 26.85 -1.21 3.53
CA LEU A 67 27.54 -0.17 4.28
C LEU A 67 28.93 0.21 3.70
N ASP A 68 29.67 -0.77 3.17
CA ASP A 68 31.00 -0.55 2.57
C ASP A 68 30.97 0.42 1.39
N LYS A 69 29.87 0.45 0.63
CA LYS A 69 29.69 1.38 -0.50
C LYS A 69 29.17 2.74 -0.06
N TYR A 70 28.48 2.82 1.07
CA TYR A 70 27.78 4.02 1.54
C TYR A 70 28.04 4.30 3.03
N PRO A 71 29.29 4.57 3.43
CA PRO A 71 29.64 4.77 4.85
C PRO A 71 28.95 5.99 5.47
N HIS A 72 28.55 6.97 4.66
CA HIS A 72 27.79 8.14 5.09
C HIS A 72 26.39 7.81 5.63
N LEU A 73 25.85 6.63 5.32
CA LEU A 73 24.55 6.19 5.82
C LEU A 73 24.61 5.47 7.17
N SER A 74 25.81 5.16 7.68
CA SER A 74 26.00 4.38 8.91
C SER A 74 25.44 5.03 10.18
N SER A 75 25.26 6.34 10.19
CA SER A 75 24.79 7.08 11.37
C SER A 75 23.28 7.27 11.40
N VAL A 76 22.57 6.86 10.34
CA VAL A 76 21.14 7.15 10.19
C VAL A 76 20.31 6.03 10.80
N LYS A 77 19.74 6.28 11.99
CA LYS A 77 18.87 5.31 12.68
C LYS A 77 17.41 5.34 12.21
N ASN A 78 16.92 6.50 11.78
CA ASN A 78 15.55 6.68 11.30
C ASN A 78 15.58 7.23 9.89
N MET A 79 14.80 6.66 8.98
CA MET A 79 14.79 7.04 7.58
C MET A 79 13.37 7.26 7.06
N PHE A 80 13.20 8.31 6.26
CA PHE A 80 11.96 8.58 5.54
C PHE A 80 12.23 8.47 4.04
N ILE A 81 11.59 7.50 3.40
CA ILE A 81 11.80 7.13 2.01
C ILE A 81 10.55 7.46 1.21
N ARG A 82 10.75 8.16 0.08
CA ARG A 82 9.64 8.48 -0.83
C ARG A 82 9.24 7.24 -1.62
N GLY A 83 7.95 6.92 -1.69
CA GLY A 83 7.46 5.71 -2.36
C GLY A 83 7.89 5.59 -3.82
N SER A 84 8.07 6.72 -4.52
CA SER A 84 8.49 6.74 -5.92
C SER A 84 9.92 6.23 -6.18
N VAL A 85 10.80 6.20 -5.17
CA VAL A 85 12.17 5.70 -5.32
C VAL A 85 12.34 4.22 -4.92
N VAL A 86 11.32 3.64 -4.31
CA VAL A 86 11.31 2.22 -3.91
C VAL A 86 11.08 1.36 -5.14
N ARG A 87 11.87 0.29 -5.29
CA ARG A 87 11.67 -0.74 -6.32
C ARG A 87 10.94 -1.93 -5.75
N TYR A 88 11.42 -2.47 -4.63
CA TYR A 88 10.82 -3.64 -3.98
C TYR A 88 10.71 -3.44 -2.46
N VAL A 89 9.62 -3.96 -1.90
CA VAL A 89 9.43 -4.13 -0.46
C VAL A 89 9.43 -5.63 -0.19
N VAL A 90 10.50 -6.14 0.39
CA VAL A 90 10.65 -7.54 0.76
C VAL A 90 10.07 -7.73 2.15
N LEU A 91 9.06 -8.60 2.23
CA LEU A 91 8.31 -8.92 3.45
C LEU A 91 8.55 -10.39 3.81
N PRO A 92 8.71 -10.73 5.10
CA PRO A 92 8.73 -12.12 5.53
C PRO A 92 7.36 -12.77 5.29
N ARG A 93 7.35 -13.97 4.69
CA ARG A 93 6.10 -14.69 4.35
C ARG A 93 5.18 -14.90 5.56
N SER A 94 5.76 -15.09 6.74
CA SER A 94 5.02 -15.32 7.99
C SER A 94 4.13 -14.15 8.40
N GLU A 95 4.48 -12.92 7.99
CA GLU A 95 3.78 -11.68 8.35
C GLU A 95 2.77 -11.26 7.27
N VAL A 96 2.71 -11.97 6.15
CA VAL A 96 1.84 -11.64 5.02
C VAL A 96 0.63 -12.56 5.03
N ASP A 97 -0.53 -12.00 5.37
CA ASP A 97 -1.80 -12.68 5.20
C ASP A 97 -2.20 -12.66 3.71
N VAL A 98 -1.90 -13.78 3.04
CA VAL A 98 -2.21 -13.99 1.61
C VAL A 98 -3.73 -13.98 1.38
N GLY A 99 -4.52 -14.50 2.33
CA GLY A 99 -5.98 -14.55 2.19
C GLY A 99 -6.59 -13.16 2.19
N LEU A 100 -6.12 -12.26 3.06
CA LEU A 100 -6.51 -10.85 3.05
C LEU A 100 -6.10 -10.16 1.73
N LEU A 101 -4.92 -10.48 1.19
CA LEU A 101 -4.43 -9.89 -0.06
C LEU A 101 -5.27 -10.34 -1.27
N GLU A 102 -5.63 -11.61 -1.32
CA GLU A 102 -6.50 -12.18 -2.35
C GLU A 102 -7.91 -11.57 -2.27
N ASP A 103 -8.46 -11.47 -1.07
CA ASP A 103 -9.77 -10.88 -0.83
C ASP A 103 -9.83 -9.39 -1.18
N ALA A 104 -8.78 -8.62 -0.87
CA ALA A 104 -8.67 -7.21 -1.26
C ALA A 104 -8.53 -7.03 -2.78
N THR A 105 -7.79 -7.93 -3.43
CA THR A 105 -7.63 -7.92 -4.90
C THR A 105 -8.94 -8.27 -5.59
N ARG A 106 -9.68 -9.27 -5.09
CA ARG A 106 -10.97 -9.71 -5.64
C ARG A 106 -12.08 -8.66 -5.48
N ARG A 107 -12.08 -7.90 -4.38
CA ARG A 107 -13.07 -6.84 -4.12
C ARG A 107 -12.85 -5.57 -4.97
N GLY A 108 -11.84 -5.52 -5.84
CA GLY A 108 -11.63 -4.39 -6.75
C GLY A 108 -11.26 -3.09 -6.03
N GLU A 109 -10.64 -3.20 -4.87
CA GLU A 109 -10.25 -2.08 -4.01
C GLU A 109 -9.10 -1.24 -4.59
N PHE A 110 -8.44 -1.75 -5.63
CA PHE A 110 -7.58 -0.96 -6.50
C PHE A 110 -8.39 -0.33 -7.62
N GLY A 111 -8.92 0.87 -7.37
CA GLY A 111 -9.58 1.76 -8.34
C GLY A 111 -8.74 2.16 -9.56
N TYR A 112 -7.74 1.38 -9.96
CA TYR A 112 -7.04 1.47 -11.24
C TYR A 112 -7.63 0.55 -12.30
N TRP A 113 -8.43 -0.45 -11.94
CA TRP A 113 -9.05 -1.33 -12.94
C TRP A 113 -10.10 -0.60 -13.78
N LEU A 114 -10.90 0.29 -13.20
CA LEU A 114 -11.87 1.09 -13.96
C LEU A 114 -11.17 2.08 -14.90
N TRP A 115 -10.07 2.69 -14.45
CA TRP A 115 -9.27 3.62 -15.26
C TRP A 115 -8.48 2.90 -16.35
N LEU A 116 -7.90 1.73 -16.05
CA LEU A 116 -7.24 0.87 -17.03
C LEU A 116 -8.26 0.37 -18.06
N TRP A 117 -9.46 0.01 -17.65
CA TRP A 117 -10.53 -0.43 -18.54
C TRP A 117 -11.07 0.71 -19.41
N LEU A 118 -11.28 1.91 -18.86
CA LEU A 118 -11.61 3.12 -19.62
C LEU A 118 -10.51 3.50 -20.62
N TRP A 119 -9.24 3.37 -20.21
CA TRP A 119 -8.10 3.62 -21.09
C TRP A 119 -8.00 2.57 -22.20
N LEU A 120 -8.17 1.29 -21.88
CA LEU A 120 -8.17 0.19 -22.86
C LEU A 120 -9.36 0.30 -23.82
N LEU A 121 -10.55 0.65 -23.34
CA LEU A 121 -11.73 0.89 -24.15
C LEU A 121 -11.50 2.09 -25.08
N THR A 122 -10.90 3.17 -24.58
CA THR A 122 -10.55 4.33 -25.41
C THR A 122 -9.51 3.94 -26.47
N LEU A 123 -8.51 3.15 -26.13
CA LEU A 123 -7.50 2.63 -27.07
C LEU A 123 -8.14 1.75 -28.15
N VAL A 124 -9.03 0.82 -27.77
CA VAL A 124 -9.77 -0.04 -28.71
C VAL A 124 -10.65 0.78 -29.63
N LEU A 125 -11.39 1.77 -29.10
CA LEU A 125 -12.22 2.67 -29.92
C LEU A 125 -11.39 3.55 -30.86
N VAL A 126 -10.20 4.01 -30.42
CA VAL A 126 -9.27 4.77 -31.27
C VAL A 126 -8.70 3.89 -32.38
N LEU A 127 -8.31 2.65 -32.07
CA LEU A 127 -7.83 1.68 -33.06
C LEU A 127 -8.94 1.28 -34.05
N GLU A 128 -10.16 1.02 -33.59
CA GLU A 128 -11.31 0.72 -34.46
C GLU A 128 -11.70 1.92 -35.34
N ARG A 129 -11.56 3.15 -34.82
CA ARG A 129 -11.80 4.36 -35.61
C ARG A 129 -10.76 4.52 -36.71
N GLU A 130 -9.51 4.16 -36.44
CA GLU A 130 -8.44 4.29 -37.43
C GLU A 130 -8.42 3.14 -38.44
N MET A 131 -8.76 1.92 -38.02
CA MET A 131 -8.99 0.80 -38.93
C MET A 131 -10.22 0.98 -39.85
N ARG A 132 -11.15 1.89 -39.51
CA ARG A 132 -12.27 2.28 -40.38
C ARG A 132 -11.91 3.34 -41.43
N LYS A 133 -10.81 4.07 -41.29
CA LYS A 133 -10.32 5.00 -42.32
C LYS A 133 -9.43 4.32 -43.38
N LEU A 134 -8.97 3.11 -43.09
CA LEU A 134 -8.11 2.30 -43.96
C LEU A 134 -8.90 1.30 -44.83
N ARG A 135 -10.23 1.41 -44.86
CA ARG A 135 -11.14 0.76 -45.81
C ARG A 135 -11.89 1.83 -46.58
#